data_AF-A0A519HGQ8-F1
#
_entry.id   AF-A0A519HGQ8-F1
#
_cell.length_a   1.000
_cell.length_b   1.000
_cell.length_c   1.000
_cell.angle_alpha   90.00
_cell.angle_beta   90.00
_cell.angle_gamma   90.00
#
_symmetry.space_group_name_H-M   'P 1'
#
loop_
_entity.id
_entity.type
_entity.pdbx_description
1 polymer ?
#
loop_
_entity_poly.entity_id
_entity_poly.type
_entity_poly.pdbx_seq_one_letter_code
_entity_poly.pdbx_strand_id
1 'polypeptide(L)'
;MTLRLFLLPTLCAFAALTAACDGDRSVRITSTTTENGAKGVLKVVDALQCPQTMGSLTRKGSAQDGGKVCTYIGRKGTEVSLHLVALNGEAPADVLKAFETRLSASLPAAVAQLRASAEAEKARMQADIARAAADTASAEADRAAAAADGAAATADRAAASADRAAASADRASIRAPGVAVDADGDDATVSLPGMRIETKGDQASVRIGSLHINANDSDGSAQIRTSSGGGDSVSINAQNDAAEIRTSGAGEATRTSWILSDNREAESGWRMVGFEARGPVGGPLVIATVRSKDTNRGRAFEDAKALVTLNVGE
;
A
#
# COMPACT_ATOMS: atom_id res chain seq x y z
N MET A 1 39.71 2.11 74.83
CA MET A 1 40.91 1.58 74.15
C MET A 1 40.69 1.76 72.65
N THR A 2 41.04 2.93 72.11
CA THR A 2 42.29 3.22 71.34
C THR A 2 42.42 2.40 70.05
N LEU A 3 42.74 2.90 68.86
CA LEU A 3 42.83 4.22 68.18
C LEU A 3 43.36 3.89 66.76
N ARG A 4 43.05 4.74 65.76
CA ARG A 4 43.80 5.06 64.51
C ARG A 4 43.20 4.55 63.19
N LEU A 5 42.85 5.33 62.15
CA LEU A 5 43.20 6.67 61.59
C LEU A 5 44.09 6.57 60.34
N PHE A 6 43.52 6.98 59.19
CA PHE A 6 44.13 7.55 57.97
C PHE A 6 42.97 8.33 57.29
N LEU A 7 42.81 9.67 57.35
CA LEU A 7 43.49 10.78 56.63
C LEU A 7 43.81 10.43 55.16
N LEU A 8 43.50 11.14 54.07
CA LEU A 8 42.85 12.42 53.62
C LEU A 8 43.12 12.45 52.05
N PRO A 9 42.76 13.45 51.20
CA PRO A 9 41.99 14.68 51.39
C PRO A 9 41.01 15.10 50.24
N THR A 10 40.26 16.19 50.52
CA THR A 10 39.87 17.31 49.60
C THR A 10 38.81 17.08 48.51
N LEU A 11 37.88 18.00 48.21
CA LEU A 11 37.82 19.45 48.45
C LEU A 11 36.36 19.98 48.38
N CYS A 12 36.13 21.05 49.14
CA CYS A 12 34.96 21.93 49.27
C CYS A 12 34.41 22.46 47.91
N ALA A 13 33.19 23.01 47.77
CA ALA A 13 32.65 24.10 48.58
C ALA A 13 31.16 24.42 48.29
N PHE A 14 30.45 24.70 49.39
CA PHE A 14 29.46 25.78 49.61
C PHE A 14 28.28 25.98 48.66
N ALA A 15 27.11 25.59 49.18
CA ALA A 15 25.81 26.13 48.82
C ALA A 15 25.29 26.99 49.99
N ALA A 16 24.88 28.23 49.72
CA ALA A 16 23.91 28.97 50.54
C ALA A 16 23.32 30.18 49.79
N LEU A 17 21.98 30.13 49.64
CA LEU A 17 20.99 31.22 49.82
C LEU A 17 20.96 32.41 48.83
N THR A 18 19.83 32.60 48.15
CA THR A 18 18.73 33.55 48.52
C THR A 18 17.83 33.89 47.33
N ALA A 19 16.61 34.32 47.69
CA ALA A 19 15.71 35.23 46.98
C ALA A 19 14.68 34.64 45.99
N ALA A 20 13.43 34.86 46.38
CA ALA A 20 12.19 34.75 45.63
C ALA A 20 12.18 35.65 44.39
N CYS A 21 11.45 35.20 43.35
CA CYS A 21 10.58 36.04 42.53
C CYS A 21 9.61 35.14 41.75
N ASP A 22 8.33 35.36 42.04
CA ASP A 22 7.19 35.09 41.19
C ASP A 22 7.41 35.67 39.78
N GLY A 23 6.96 34.94 38.76
CA GLY A 23 7.21 35.27 37.37
C GLY A 23 6.99 34.08 36.46
N ASP A 24 5.80 33.48 36.52
CA ASP A 24 5.44 32.44 35.57
C ASP A 24 5.41 33.02 34.16
N ARG A 25 6.20 32.36 33.31
CA ARG A 25 6.60 32.82 31.98
C ARG A 25 5.37 33.05 31.11
N SER A 26 5.13 34.31 30.74
CA SER A 26 4.39 34.63 29.53
C SER A 26 5.10 33.97 28.35
N VAL A 27 4.50 32.89 27.84
CA VAL A 27 4.91 32.25 26.59
C VAL A 27 4.66 33.26 25.48
N ARG A 28 5.69 34.03 25.12
CA ARG A 28 5.77 34.64 23.79
C ARG A 28 5.76 33.50 22.79
N ILE A 29 4.59 33.21 22.22
CA ILE A 29 4.51 32.62 20.90
C ILE A 29 5.11 33.67 19.97
N THR A 30 6.43 33.59 19.78
CA THR A 30 7.05 34.22 18.63
C THR A 30 6.48 33.47 17.46
N SER A 31 5.59 34.12 16.72
CA SER A 31 5.09 33.67 15.44
C SER A 31 6.31 33.47 14.54
N THR A 32 6.91 32.29 14.59
CA THR A 32 7.74 31.82 13.49
C THR A 32 6.76 31.71 12.34
N THR A 33 6.83 32.70 11.46
CA THR A 33 6.27 32.67 10.12
C THR A 33 6.28 31.23 9.65
N THR A 34 5.09 30.65 9.56
CA THR A 34 4.89 29.43 8.80
C THR A 34 5.32 29.81 7.40
N GLU A 35 6.57 29.50 7.05
CA GLU A 35 6.91 29.29 5.67
C GLU A 35 5.98 28.17 5.23
N ASN A 36 4.86 28.57 4.63
CA ASN A 36 4.15 27.76 3.67
C ASN A 36 5.23 27.35 2.67
N GLY A 37 5.85 26.19 2.92
CA GLY A 37 6.65 25.50 1.94
C GLY A 37 5.75 25.35 0.75
N ALA A 38 5.96 26.21 -0.24
CA ALA A 38 5.27 26.15 -1.50
C ALA A 38 5.49 24.73 -2.02
N LYS A 39 4.42 23.92 -2.00
CA LYS A 39 4.34 22.74 -2.87
C LYS A 39 4.72 23.27 -4.25
N GLY A 40 5.90 22.88 -4.71
CA GLY A 40 6.64 23.61 -5.73
C GLY A 40 5.77 23.85 -6.96
N VAL A 41 5.79 25.08 -7.46
CA VAL A 41 5.18 25.39 -8.76
C VAL A 41 5.84 24.48 -9.78
N LEU A 42 5.06 23.56 -10.36
CA LEU A 42 5.57 22.63 -11.36
C LEU A 42 6.15 23.41 -12.53
N LYS A 43 7.34 23.03 -12.96
CA LYS A 43 7.99 23.66 -14.11
C LYS A 43 7.38 23.10 -15.39
N VAL A 44 6.84 23.99 -16.21
CA VAL A 44 6.59 23.70 -17.62
C VAL A 44 7.93 23.80 -18.32
N VAL A 45 8.39 22.70 -18.92
CA VAL A 45 9.67 22.62 -19.63
C VAL A 45 9.42 22.28 -21.09
N ASP A 46 10.15 22.94 -21.99
CA ASP A 46 10.08 22.68 -23.44
C ASP A 46 11.16 21.69 -23.90
N ALA A 47 12.16 21.43 -23.06
CA ALA A 47 13.22 20.45 -23.27
C ALA A 47 13.65 19.81 -21.95
N LEU A 48 14.04 18.53 -22.00
CA LEU A 48 14.50 17.80 -20.81
C LEU A 48 15.90 18.26 -20.38
N GLN A 49 16.06 18.43 -19.07
CA GLN A 49 17.35 18.46 -18.40
C GLN A 49 17.90 17.04 -18.31
N CYS A 50 18.90 16.76 -19.14
CA CYS A 50 19.51 15.44 -19.23
C CYS A 50 20.95 15.49 -18.72
N PRO A 51 21.20 15.33 -17.40
CA PRO A 51 22.55 15.26 -16.89
C PRO A 51 23.28 14.03 -17.45
N GLN A 52 24.62 14.07 -17.44
CA GLN A 52 25.41 12.91 -17.89
C GLN A 52 25.25 11.71 -16.93
N THR A 53 25.02 11.98 -15.65
CA THR A 53 24.82 10.98 -14.61
C THR A 53 23.70 11.41 -13.67
N MET A 54 22.98 10.43 -13.12
CA MET A 54 21.99 10.62 -12.05
C MET A 54 21.98 9.37 -11.19
N GLY A 55 22.39 9.48 -9.92
CA GLY A 55 22.53 8.32 -9.05
C GLY A 55 23.43 7.24 -9.67
N SER A 56 22.88 6.05 -9.90
CA SER A 56 23.58 4.93 -10.56
C SER A 56 23.45 4.90 -12.08
N LEU A 57 22.70 5.85 -12.66
CA LEU A 57 22.40 5.93 -14.09
C LEU A 57 23.44 6.77 -14.83
N THR A 58 23.86 6.30 -16.00
CA THR A 58 24.72 7.03 -16.94
C THR A 58 23.99 7.23 -18.26
N ARG A 59 24.01 8.46 -18.79
CA ARG A 59 23.32 8.81 -20.03
C ARG A 59 23.96 8.09 -21.22
N LYS A 60 23.12 7.48 -22.06
CA LYS A 60 23.51 6.81 -23.29
C LYS A 60 23.27 7.74 -24.47
N GLY A 61 24.35 8.34 -24.96
CA GLY A 61 24.32 9.24 -26.12
C GLY A 61 23.82 10.65 -25.79
N SER A 62 23.46 11.39 -26.85
CA SER A 62 22.85 12.71 -26.75
C SER A 62 21.34 12.63 -26.60
N ALA A 63 20.72 13.73 -26.16
CA ALA A 63 19.27 13.84 -26.16
C ALA A 63 18.72 13.69 -27.59
N GLN A 64 17.62 12.97 -27.72
CA GLN A 64 16.94 12.66 -28.98
C GLN A 64 15.69 13.53 -29.11
N ASP A 65 15.13 13.59 -30.32
CA ASP A 65 13.89 14.31 -30.64
C ASP A 65 13.87 15.76 -30.12
N GLY A 66 14.91 16.52 -30.45
CA GLY A 66 15.02 17.92 -30.03
C GLY A 66 15.15 18.15 -28.52
N GLY A 67 15.57 17.13 -27.75
CA GLY A 67 15.69 17.23 -26.29
C GLY A 67 14.51 16.61 -25.53
N LYS A 68 13.59 15.94 -26.20
CA LYS A 68 12.39 15.32 -25.60
C LYS A 68 12.61 13.90 -25.10
N VAL A 69 13.71 13.25 -25.50
CA VAL A 69 14.02 11.89 -25.05
C VAL A 69 15.46 11.75 -24.61
N CYS A 70 15.69 11.19 -23.43
CA CYS A 70 17.02 10.87 -22.92
C CYS A 70 17.06 9.46 -22.36
N THR A 71 18.01 8.65 -22.84
CA THR A 71 18.17 7.27 -22.40
C THR A 71 19.35 7.15 -21.46
N TYR A 72 19.19 6.34 -20.44
CA TYR A 72 20.19 6.05 -19.42
C TYR A 72 20.31 4.54 -19.25
N ILE A 73 21.52 4.12 -18.91
CA ILE A 73 21.83 2.75 -18.51
C ILE A 73 22.32 2.77 -17.07
N GLY A 74 21.85 1.81 -16.29
CA GLY A 74 22.29 1.56 -14.92
C GLY A 74 23.04 0.24 -14.80
N ARG A 75 23.44 -0.08 -13.59
CA ARG A 75 24.08 -1.37 -13.30
C ARG A 75 23.10 -2.52 -13.54
N LYS A 76 23.66 -3.70 -13.85
CA LYS A 76 22.93 -4.98 -13.98
C LYS A 76 21.78 -4.93 -14.98
N GLY A 77 22.02 -4.33 -16.15
CA GLY A 77 21.04 -4.31 -17.24
C GLY A 77 19.81 -3.45 -16.96
N THR A 78 19.94 -2.43 -16.11
CA THR A 78 18.89 -1.42 -15.94
C THR A 78 18.91 -0.43 -17.10
N GLU A 79 17.74 -0.11 -17.63
CA GLU A 79 17.53 0.90 -18.66
C GLU A 79 16.44 1.87 -18.21
N VAL A 80 16.71 3.16 -18.34
CA VAL A 80 15.74 4.22 -18.05
C VAL A 80 15.64 5.15 -19.25
N SER A 81 14.43 5.39 -19.75
CA SER A 81 14.19 6.36 -20.81
C SER A 81 13.26 7.44 -20.31
N LEU A 82 13.75 8.68 -20.30
CA LEU A 82 13.02 9.88 -19.93
C LEU A 82 12.37 10.48 -21.18
N HIS A 83 11.09 10.80 -21.08
CA HIS A 83 10.27 11.34 -22.17
C HIS A 83 9.57 12.62 -21.72
N LEU A 84 9.57 13.64 -22.58
CA LEU A 84 8.71 14.82 -22.47
C LEU A 84 7.54 14.67 -23.45
N VAL A 85 6.32 14.56 -22.93
CA VAL A 85 5.13 14.23 -23.70
C VAL A 85 4.08 15.34 -23.58
N ALA A 86 3.74 15.97 -24.70
CA ALA A 86 2.61 16.89 -24.76
C ALA A 86 1.30 16.08 -24.78
N LEU A 87 0.30 16.52 -24.01
CA LEU A 87 -0.99 15.84 -23.92
C LEU A 87 -1.91 16.17 -25.10
N ASN A 88 -1.78 17.35 -25.71
CA ASN A 88 -2.58 17.78 -26.87
C ASN A 88 -4.11 17.60 -26.70
N GLY A 89 -4.62 17.73 -25.47
CA GLY A 89 -6.02 17.53 -25.14
C GLY A 89 -6.42 16.10 -24.74
N GLU A 90 -5.50 15.13 -24.80
CA GLU A 90 -5.72 13.79 -24.24
C GLU A 90 -5.65 13.80 -22.71
N ALA A 91 -6.40 12.90 -22.07
CA ALA A 91 -6.30 12.74 -20.63
C ALA A 91 -4.95 12.11 -20.26
N PRO A 92 -4.28 12.55 -19.18
CA PRO A 92 -3.03 11.94 -18.70
C PRO A 92 -3.11 10.41 -18.57
N ALA A 93 -4.26 9.89 -18.13
CA ALA A 93 -4.48 8.46 -17.96
C ALA A 93 -4.36 7.67 -19.28
N ASP A 94 -4.85 8.22 -20.40
CA ASP A 94 -4.82 7.56 -21.70
C ASP A 94 -3.40 7.48 -22.27
N VAL A 95 -2.66 8.60 -22.17
CA VAL A 95 -1.24 8.67 -22.55
C VAL A 95 -0.42 7.66 -21.76
N LEU A 96 -0.62 7.61 -20.44
CA LEU A 96 0.10 6.68 -19.57
C LEU A 96 -0.27 5.22 -19.83
N LYS A 97 -1.52 4.95 -20.24
CA LYS A 97 -1.95 3.60 -20.60
C LYS A 97 -1.19 3.04 -21.80
N ALA A 98 -0.82 3.89 -22.76
CA ALA A 98 0.03 3.49 -23.87
C ALA A 98 1.44 3.06 -23.40
N PHE A 99 2.02 3.77 -22.42
CA PHE A 99 3.28 3.39 -21.80
C PHE A 99 3.17 2.08 -21.00
N GLU A 100 2.12 1.91 -20.19
CA GLU A 100 1.84 0.64 -19.49
C GLU A 100 1.82 -0.53 -20.48
N THR A 101 1.07 -0.38 -21.58
CA THR A 101 0.89 -1.45 -22.58
C THR A 101 2.23 -1.84 -23.22
N ARG A 102 3.05 -0.85 -23.60
CA ARG A 102 4.36 -1.09 -24.19
C ARG A 102 5.34 -1.75 -23.21
N LEU A 103 5.35 -1.31 -21.96
CA LEU A 103 6.23 -1.87 -20.93
C LEU A 103 5.80 -3.30 -20.55
N SER A 104 4.50 -3.53 -20.42
CA SER A 104 3.91 -4.83 -20.12
C SER A 104 4.29 -5.92 -21.13
N ALA A 105 4.52 -5.55 -22.39
CA ALA A 105 5.02 -6.48 -23.41
C ALA A 105 6.39 -7.09 -23.09
N SER A 106 7.16 -6.49 -22.17
CA SER A 106 8.44 -7.03 -21.70
C SER A 106 8.28 -8.16 -20.67
N LEU A 107 7.10 -8.28 -20.04
CA LEU A 107 6.75 -9.26 -19.00
C LEU A 107 5.40 -9.94 -19.30
N PRO A 108 5.24 -10.62 -20.45
CA PRO A 108 3.95 -11.18 -20.86
C PRO A 108 3.41 -12.22 -19.89
N ALA A 109 4.28 -13.00 -19.26
CA ALA A 109 3.91 -14.02 -18.28
C ALA A 109 3.32 -13.41 -16.99
N ALA A 110 3.87 -12.29 -16.50
CA ALA A 110 3.33 -11.58 -15.34
C ALA A 110 1.93 -11.03 -15.62
N VAL A 111 1.75 -10.46 -16.82
CA VAL A 111 0.46 -9.92 -17.25
C VAL A 111 -0.59 -11.02 -17.36
N ALA A 112 -0.23 -12.17 -17.97
CA ALA A 112 -1.14 -13.30 -18.10
C ALA A 112 -1.57 -13.83 -16.71
N GLN A 113 -0.63 -13.91 -15.77
CA GLN A 113 -0.88 -14.38 -14.42
C GLN A 113 -1.82 -13.45 -13.64
N LEU A 114 -1.56 -12.14 -13.65
CA LEU A 114 -2.41 -11.16 -12.97
C LEU A 114 -3.83 -11.09 -13.57
N ARG A 115 -3.96 -11.32 -14.89
CA ARG A 115 -5.29 -11.42 -15.53
C ARG A 115 -6.03 -12.68 -15.13
N ALA A 116 -5.35 -13.83 -15.18
CA ALA A 116 -5.94 -15.10 -14.79
C ALA A 116 -6.40 -15.08 -13.33
N SER A 117 -5.63 -14.43 -12.43
CA SER A 117 -6.05 -14.30 -11.03
C SER A 117 -7.22 -13.35 -10.85
N ALA A 118 -7.27 -12.22 -11.55
CA ALA A 118 -8.43 -11.32 -11.52
C ALA A 118 -9.71 -12.00 -12.03
N GLU A 119 -9.59 -12.85 -13.06
CA GLU A 119 -10.70 -13.67 -13.57
C GLU A 119 -11.13 -14.74 -12.55
N ALA A 120 -10.16 -15.39 -11.90
CA ALA A 120 -10.43 -16.36 -10.83
C ALA A 120 -11.12 -15.72 -9.62
N GLU A 121 -10.66 -14.55 -9.16
CA GLU A 121 -11.27 -13.77 -8.08
C GLU A 121 -12.72 -13.40 -8.43
N LYS A 122 -12.95 -12.93 -9.66
CA LYS A 122 -14.30 -12.61 -10.14
C LYS A 122 -15.20 -13.86 -10.13
N ALA A 123 -14.70 -15.00 -10.59
CA ALA A 123 -15.45 -16.26 -10.58
C ALA A 123 -15.76 -16.73 -9.15
N ARG A 124 -14.80 -16.59 -8.21
CA ARG A 124 -15.00 -16.90 -6.79
C ARG A 124 -16.05 -15.99 -6.15
N MET A 125 -15.97 -14.68 -6.37
CA MET A 125 -16.98 -13.73 -5.88
C MET A 125 -18.39 -14.08 -6.39
N GLN A 126 -18.50 -14.53 -7.65
CA GLN A 126 -19.77 -15.01 -8.20
C GLN A 126 -20.26 -16.29 -7.50
N ALA A 127 -19.35 -17.22 -7.20
CA ALA A 127 -19.66 -18.44 -6.45
C ALA A 127 -20.10 -18.12 -5.00
N ASP A 128 -19.44 -17.19 -4.32
CA ASP A 128 -19.79 -16.76 -2.97
C ASP A 128 -21.18 -16.10 -2.92
N ILE A 129 -21.49 -15.25 -3.91
CA ILE A 129 -22.84 -14.68 -4.06
C ILE A 129 -23.88 -15.79 -4.25
N ALA A 130 -23.59 -16.79 -5.10
CA ALA A 130 -24.48 -17.91 -5.32
C ALA A 130 -24.67 -18.77 -4.05
N ARG A 131 -23.60 -18.98 -3.29
CA ARG A 131 -23.64 -19.70 -2.00
C ARG A 131 -24.46 -18.94 -0.96
N ALA A 132 -24.25 -17.64 -0.81
CA ALA A 132 -25.03 -16.80 0.10
C ALA A 132 -26.53 -16.82 -0.25
N ALA A 133 -26.87 -16.85 -1.55
CA ALA A 133 -28.26 -17.02 -1.99
C ALA A 133 -28.82 -18.40 -1.60
N ALA A 134 -28.03 -19.47 -1.74
CA ALA A 134 -28.42 -20.83 -1.33
C ALA A 134 -28.58 -20.95 0.19
N ASP A 135 -27.70 -20.33 0.98
CA ASP A 135 -27.78 -20.29 2.44
C ASP A 135 -29.04 -19.55 2.90
N THR A 136 -29.38 -18.44 2.21
CA THR A 136 -30.62 -17.69 2.46
C THR A 136 -31.85 -18.56 2.20
N ALA A 137 -31.87 -19.27 1.06
CA ALA A 137 -32.95 -20.19 0.72
C ALA A 137 -33.07 -21.37 1.70
N SER A 138 -31.93 -21.90 2.15
CA SER A 138 -31.89 -22.97 3.16
C SER A 138 -32.42 -22.49 4.50
N ALA A 139 -32.03 -21.30 4.95
CA ALA A 139 -32.53 -20.70 6.18
C ALA A 139 -34.04 -20.38 6.11
N GLU A 140 -34.58 -20.08 4.93
CA GLU A 140 -36.02 -19.95 4.71
C GLU A 140 -36.74 -21.29 4.79
N ALA A 141 -36.16 -22.35 4.19
CA ALA A 141 -36.67 -23.71 4.30
C ALA A 141 -36.65 -24.20 5.76
N ASP A 142 -35.56 -23.96 6.50
CA ASP A 142 -35.44 -24.29 7.92
C ASP A 142 -36.45 -23.53 8.77
N ARG A 143 -36.73 -22.25 8.45
CA ARG A 143 -37.78 -21.47 9.11
C ARG A 143 -39.17 -22.03 8.81
N ALA A 144 -39.43 -22.45 7.58
CA ALA A 144 -40.70 -23.07 7.21
C ALA A 144 -40.88 -24.44 7.88
N ALA A 145 -39.83 -25.25 7.94
CA ALA A 145 -39.79 -26.52 8.67
C ALA A 145 -39.99 -26.28 10.17
N ALA A 146 -39.27 -25.34 10.78
CA ALA A 146 -39.45 -24.98 12.19
C ALA A 146 -40.84 -24.41 12.50
N ALA A 147 -41.51 -23.76 11.55
CA ALA A 147 -42.90 -23.33 11.69
C ALA A 147 -43.87 -24.53 11.65
N ALA A 148 -43.64 -25.50 10.76
CA ALA A 148 -44.40 -26.74 10.69
C ALA A 148 -44.17 -27.60 11.96
N ASP A 149 -42.92 -27.77 12.36
CA ASP A 149 -42.53 -28.42 13.61
C ASP A 149 -43.02 -27.62 14.81
N GLY A 150 -43.11 -26.30 14.73
CA GLY A 150 -43.69 -25.45 15.78
C GLY A 150 -45.18 -25.73 15.96
N ALA A 151 -45.91 -25.93 14.86
CA ALA A 151 -47.32 -26.32 14.88
C ALA A 151 -47.51 -27.76 15.43
N ALA A 152 -46.63 -28.69 15.06
CA ALA A 152 -46.60 -30.04 15.62
C ALA A 152 -46.16 -30.05 17.11
N ALA A 153 -45.16 -29.24 17.48
CA ALA A 153 -44.66 -29.10 18.84
C ALA A 153 -45.58 -28.28 19.74
N THR A 154 -46.50 -27.47 19.23
CA THR A 154 -47.64 -27.00 20.04
C THR A 154 -48.59 -28.13 20.40
N ALA A 155 -48.63 -29.21 19.61
CA ALA A 155 -49.30 -30.45 19.98
C ALA A 155 -48.43 -31.30 20.95
N ASP A 156 -47.10 -31.34 20.80
CA ASP A 156 -46.19 -32.17 21.63
C ASP A 156 -45.61 -31.48 22.89
N ARG A 157 -45.56 -30.14 23.00
CA ARG A 157 -45.18 -29.41 24.25
C ARG A 157 -46.24 -29.52 25.33
N ALA A 158 -47.40 -30.09 25.02
CA ALA A 158 -48.28 -30.67 26.02
C ALA A 158 -47.66 -31.91 26.72
N ALA A 159 -46.53 -32.44 26.23
CA ALA A 159 -45.95 -33.71 26.68
C ALA A 159 -44.47 -33.71 27.11
N ALA A 160 -43.56 -32.82 26.65
CA ALA A 160 -42.13 -32.98 26.99
C ALA A 160 -41.31 -31.69 27.08
N SER A 161 -41.01 -31.28 28.31
CA SER A 161 -40.05 -30.23 28.66
C SER A 161 -38.87 -30.86 29.41
N ALA A 162 -37.84 -31.38 28.71
CA ALA A 162 -36.68 -31.95 29.40
C ALA A 162 -35.31 -31.91 28.69
N ASP A 163 -35.18 -32.00 27.36
CA ASP A 163 -33.88 -32.43 26.79
C ASP A 163 -33.13 -31.42 25.91
N ARG A 164 -32.58 -30.32 26.45
CA ARG A 164 -31.57 -29.54 25.69
C ARG A 164 -30.47 -28.91 26.55
N ALA A 165 -29.25 -29.48 26.45
CA ALA A 165 -27.98 -28.75 26.48
C ALA A 165 -26.80 -29.67 26.14
N ALA A 166 -26.46 -29.84 24.85
CA ALA A 166 -25.17 -30.39 24.43
C ALA A 166 -24.88 -30.07 22.95
N ALA A 167 -24.02 -29.07 22.69
CA ALA A 167 -23.05 -29.01 21.58
C ALA A 167 -22.41 -27.61 21.50
N SER A 168 -21.20 -27.46 22.06
CA SER A 168 -20.26 -26.39 21.68
C SER A 168 -18.84 -26.81 22.04
N ALA A 169 -18.12 -27.37 21.08
CA ALA A 169 -16.68 -27.45 21.07
C ALA A 169 -16.21 -26.85 19.73
N ASP A 170 -15.09 -26.12 19.76
CA ASP A 170 -14.42 -25.38 18.67
C ASP A 170 -14.61 -23.86 18.60
N ARG A 171 -15.16 -23.22 19.65
CA ARG A 171 -15.21 -21.76 19.77
C ARG A 171 -14.35 -21.22 20.92
N ALA A 172 -13.49 -20.25 20.64
CA ALA A 172 -12.75 -19.47 21.63
C ALA A 172 -13.10 -17.99 21.49
N SER A 173 -13.38 -17.30 22.61
CA SER A 173 -13.61 -15.86 22.60
C SER A 173 -12.91 -15.16 23.75
N ILE A 174 -12.34 -13.99 23.48
CA ILE A 174 -11.70 -13.11 24.46
C ILE A 174 -12.35 -11.72 24.35
N ARG A 175 -12.79 -11.18 25.49
CA ARG A 175 -13.30 -9.81 25.61
C ARG A 175 -12.47 -9.06 26.65
N ALA A 176 -11.86 -7.96 26.24
CA ALA A 176 -11.22 -7.00 27.13
C ALA A 176 -11.59 -5.57 26.69
N PRO A 177 -11.41 -4.53 27.51
CA PRO A 177 -11.69 -3.16 27.10
C PRO A 177 -10.96 -2.80 25.80
N GLY A 178 -11.72 -2.49 24.75
CA GLY A 178 -11.19 -2.15 23.43
C GLY A 178 -10.69 -3.34 22.59
N VAL A 179 -10.69 -4.57 23.11
CA VAL A 179 -10.19 -5.77 22.41
C VAL A 179 -11.25 -6.86 22.37
N ALA A 180 -11.52 -7.38 21.18
CA ALA A 180 -12.39 -8.52 20.96
C ALA A 180 -11.70 -9.52 20.05
N VAL A 181 -11.58 -10.76 20.51
CA VAL A 181 -11.12 -11.90 19.70
C VAL A 181 -12.22 -12.94 19.70
N ASP A 182 -12.55 -13.45 18.53
CA ASP A 182 -13.45 -14.58 18.33
C ASP A 182 -12.79 -15.54 17.35
N ALA A 183 -12.75 -16.82 17.65
CA ALA A 183 -12.20 -17.85 16.79
C ALA A 183 -13.15 -19.05 16.80
N ASP A 184 -13.44 -19.58 15.62
CA ASP A 184 -14.36 -20.68 15.37
C ASP A 184 -13.77 -21.54 14.24
N GLY A 185 -13.14 -22.66 14.58
CA GLY A 185 -12.37 -23.47 13.62
C GLY A 185 -11.24 -22.68 12.92
N ASP A 186 -11.33 -22.59 11.59
CA ASP A 186 -10.37 -21.85 10.73
C ASP A 186 -10.70 -20.36 10.60
N ASP A 187 -11.84 -19.92 11.14
CA ASP A 187 -12.30 -18.54 11.07
C ASP A 187 -11.91 -17.79 12.34
N ALA A 188 -11.42 -16.56 12.21
CA ALA A 188 -11.12 -15.71 13.35
C ALA A 188 -11.41 -14.25 13.06
N THR A 189 -11.90 -13.53 14.07
CA THR A 189 -12.08 -12.08 14.05
C THR A 189 -11.36 -11.45 15.22
N VAL A 190 -10.40 -10.55 14.93
CA VAL A 190 -9.74 -9.71 15.92
C VAL A 190 -10.14 -8.27 15.69
N SER A 191 -10.76 -7.65 16.69
CA SER A 191 -11.16 -6.24 16.69
C SER A 191 -10.38 -5.49 17.76
N LEU A 192 -9.64 -4.48 17.32
CA LEU A 192 -8.83 -3.56 18.12
C LEU A 192 -9.20 -2.11 17.71
N PRO A 193 -8.92 -1.08 18.53
CA PRO A 193 -9.26 0.29 18.16
C PRO A 193 -8.50 0.69 16.88
N GLY A 194 -9.25 1.00 15.82
CA GLY A 194 -8.69 1.36 14.50
C GLY A 194 -8.16 0.19 13.66
N MET A 195 -8.25 -1.06 14.14
CA MET A 195 -7.77 -2.25 13.44
C MET A 195 -8.76 -3.41 13.51
N ARG A 196 -8.98 -4.08 12.39
CA ARG A 196 -9.81 -5.28 12.28
C ARG A 196 -9.08 -6.31 11.43
N ILE A 197 -9.02 -7.54 11.92
CA ILE A 197 -8.46 -8.69 11.21
C ILE A 197 -9.56 -9.74 11.14
N GLU A 198 -9.80 -10.27 9.95
CA GLU A 198 -10.77 -11.36 9.73
C GLU A 198 -10.09 -12.43 8.89
N THR A 199 -10.09 -13.67 9.37
CA THR A 199 -9.69 -14.85 8.60
C THR A 199 -10.93 -15.71 8.33
N LYS A 200 -11.02 -16.23 7.12
CA LYS A 200 -12.07 -17.15 6.69
C LYS A 200 -11.45 -18.25 5.83
N GLY A 201 -11.21 -19.42 6.41
CA GLY A 201 -10.39 -20.46 5.78
C GLY A 201 -9.04 -19.91 5.28
N ASP A 202 -8.79 -20.02 3.97
CA ASP A 202 -7.55 -19.57 3.32
C ASP A 202 -7.48 -18.05 3.06
N GLN A 203 -8.53 -17.30 3.39
CA GLN A 203 -8.60 -15.86 3.16
C GLN A 203 -8.30 -15.10 4.45
N ALA A 204 -7.55 -14.00 4.33
CA ALA A 204 -7.33 -13.06 5.41
C ALA A 204 -7.58 -11.63 4.92
N SER A 205 -8.30 -10.85 5.71
CA SER A 205 -8.46 -9.41 5.50
C SER A 205 -8.01 -8.64 6.73
N VAL A 206 -7.22 -7.59 6.52
CA VAL A 206 -6.74 -6.69 7.56
C VAL A 206 -7.13 -5.27 7.16
N ARG A 207 -7.79 -4.58 8.08
CA ARG A 207 -8.15 -3.16 7.94
C ARG A 207 -7.51 -2.37 9.07
N ILE A 208 -6.69 -1.38 8.72
CA ILE A 208 -6.05 -0.47 9.67
C ILE A 208 -6.29 0.96 9.18
N GLY A 209 -7.24 1.67 9.78
CA GLY A 209 -7.68 2.97 9.27
C GLY A 209 -8.11 2.88 7.80
N SER A 210 -7.34 3.50 6.90
CA SER A 210 -7.58 3.48 5.44
C SER A 210 -6.73 2.46 4.66
N LEU A 211 -5.86 1.70 5.34
CA LEU A 211 -5.13 0.57 4.77
C LEU A 211 -6.02 -0.67 4.80
N HIS A 212 -6.14 -1.32 3.64
CA HIS A 212 -6.79 -2.61 3.47
C HIS A 212 -5.79 -3.61 2.89
N ILE A 213 -5.68 -4.77 3.49
CA ILE A 213 -4.88 -5.89 2.99
C ILE A 213 -5.83 -7.07 2.84
N ASN A 214 -5.86 -7.70 1.68
CA ASN A 214 -6.53 -8.97 1.45
C ASN A 214 -5.48 -9.97 0.98
N ALA A 215 -5.46 -11.15 1.55
CA ALA A 215 -4.60 -12.25 1.12
C ALA A 215 -5.44 -13.51 0.98
N ASN A 216 -5.06 -14.36 0.03
CA ASN A 216 -5.71 -15.63 -0.23
C ASN A 216 -4.62 -16.64 -0.57
N ASP A 217 -4.45 -17.61 0.32
CA ASP A 217 -3.36 -18.58 0.21
C ASP A 217 -3.62 -19.61 -0.88
N SER A 218 -4.89 -19.98 -1.15
CA SER A 218 -5.21 -21.03 -2.13
C SER A 218 -4.82 -20.65 -3.57
N ASP A 219 -4.67 -19.36 -3.88
CA ASP A 219 -4.13 -18.91 -5.16
C ASP A 219 -2.80 -18.15 -5.04
N GLY A 220 -2.33 -17.85 -3.82
CA GLY A 220 -1.12 -17.07 -3.58
C GLY A 220 -1.26 -15.60 -3.98
N SER A 221 -2.46 -15.03 -3.84
CA SER A 221 -2.74 -13.63 -4.10
C SER A 221 -2.67 -12.76 -2.85
N ALA A 222 -2.20 -11.53 -3.02
CA ALA A 222 -2.25 -10.50 -1.99
C ALA A 222 -2.51 -9.13 -2.61
N GLN A 223 -3.53 -8.44 -2.10
CA GLN A 223 -3.90 -7.10 -2.52
C GLN A 223 -3.77 -6.13 -1.35
N ILE A 224 -3.07 -5.03 -1.57
CA ILE A 224 -2.94 -3.96 -0.59
C ILE A 224 -3.49 -2.69 -1.23
N ARG A 225 -4.41 -2.02 -0.54
CA ARG A 225 -4.97 -0.75 -0.96
C ARG A 225 -4.85 0.24 0.18
N THR A 226 -4.31 1.40 -0.11
CA THR A 226 -4.33 2.54 0.82
C THR A 226 -4.86 3.75 0.07
N SER A 227 -5.82 4.42 0.69
CA SER A 227 -6.32 5.70 0.18
C SER A 227 -6.21 6.71 1.32
N SER A 228 -5.52 7.83 1.11
CA SER A 228 -5.55 8.93 2.07
C SER A 228 -6.76 9.82 1.80
N GLY A 229 -7.32 10.47 2.82
CA GLY A 229 -8.37 11.47 2.62
C GLY A 229 -7.92 12.66 1.76
N GLY A 230 -6.61 12.79 1.50
CA GLY A 230 -6.03 13.80 0.63
C GLY A 230 -6.04 13.45 -0.86
N GLY A 231 -6.38 12.21 -1.25
CA GLY A 231 -6.41 11.77 -2.65
C GLY A 231 -5.18 10.97 -3.11
N ASP A 232 -4.21 10.74 -2.22
CA ASP A 232 -3.11 9.81 -2.52
C ASP A 232 -3.65 8.38 -2.48
N SER A 233 -3.24 7.56 -3.43
CA SER A 233 -3.57 6.14 -3.42
C SER A 233 -2.36 5.29 -3.73
N VAL A 234 -2.29 4.13 -3.07
CA VAL A 234 -1.37 3.05 -3.40
C VAL A 234 -2.20 1.79 -3.53
N SER A 235 -2.00 1.08 -4.64
CA SER A 235 -2.58 -0.24 -4.88
C SER A 235 -1.46 -1.19 -5.24
N ILE A 236 -1.36 -2.30 -4.52
CA ILE A 236 -0.44 -3.39 -4.80
C ILE A 236 -1.31 -4.62 -5.07
N ASN A 237 -1.05 -5.29 -6.18
CA ASN A 237 -1.66 -6.56 -6.53
C ASN A 237 -0.53 -7.56 -6.81
N ALA A 238 -0.36 -8.53 -5.92
CA ALA A 238 0.64 -9.57 -6.03
C ALA A 238 -0.03 -10.93 -6.28
N GLN A 239 0.59 -11.73 -7.14
CA GLN A 239 0.15 -13.08 -7.50
C GLN A 239 1.36 -13.98 -7.69
N ASN A 240 1.63 -14.85 -6.73
CA ASN A 240 2.81 -15.73 -6.69
C ASN A 240 4.12 -14.94 -6.98
N ASP A 241 4.61 -15.01 -8.22
CA ASP A 241 5.83 -14.39 -8.70
C ASP A 241 5.65 -12.98 -9.29
N ALA A 242 4.42 -12.62 -9.64
CA ALA A 242 4.10 -11.35 -10.28
C ALA A 242 3.59 -10.33 -9.26
N ALA A 243 3.96 -9.07 -9.42
CA ALA A 243 3.37 -7.99 -8.64
C ALA A 243 3.22 -6.72 -9.49
N GLU A 244 2.03 -6.12 -9.43
CA GLU A 244 1.72 -4.80 -9.94
C GLU A 244 1.59 -3.82 -8.78
N ILE A 245 2.25 -2.67 -8.88
CA ILE A 245 2.17 -1.56 -7.93
C ILE A 245 1.73 -0.34 -8.71
N ARG A 246 0.71 0.35 -8.20
CA ARG A 246 0.19 1.61 -8.71
C ARG A 246 0.22 2.62 -7.58
N THR A 247 0.79 3.78 -7.82
CA THR A 247 0.68 4.92 -6.91
C THR A 247 0.13 6.12 -7.67
N SER A 248 -0.76 6.87 -7.02
CA SER A 248 -1.24 8.15 -7.52
C SER A 248 -1.11 9.17 -6.40
N GLY A 249 -0.50 10.31 -6.72
CA GLY A 249 -0.45 11.45 -5.82
C GLY A 249 -1.69 12.33 -5.96
N ALA A 250 -2.05 12.99 -4.87
CA ALA A 250 -3.09 13.98 -4.79
C ALA A 250 -2.73 15.31 -5.46
N GLY A 251 -3.77 16.05 -5.83
CA GLY A 251 -3.70 17.45 -6.25
C GLY A 251 -3.95 17.68 -7.74
N GLU A 252 -3.80 18.92 -8.17
CA GLU A 252 -4.00 19.38 -9.57
C GLU A 252 -2.83 19.03 -10.51
N ALA A 253 -1.87 18.24 -10.00
CA ALA A 253 -0.70 17.79 -10.73
C ALA A 253 -0.82 16.29 -10.99
N THR A 254 -0.52 15.85 -12.21
CA THR A 254 -0.30 14.44 -12.48
C THR A 254 0.95 14.01 -11.71
N ARG A 255 0.80 13.04 -10.80
CA ARG A 255 1.88 12.35 -10.10
C ARG A 255 1.47 10.89 -9.99
N THR A 256 2.10 10.02 -10.76
CA THR A 256 1.69 8.62 -10.80
C THR A 256 2.86 7.74 -11.13
N SER A 257 2.89 6.59 -10.49
CA SER A 257 3.89 5.57 -10.72
C SER A 257 3.20 4.24 -10.95
N TRP A 258 3.77 3.46 -11.85
CA TRP A 258 3.34 2.10 -12.13
C TRP A 258 4.55 1.20 -12.21
N ILE A 259 4.51 0.07 -11.52
CA ILE A 259 5.57 -0.94 -11.53
C ILE A 259 4.91 -2.29 -11.76
N LEU A 260 5.46 -3.06 -12.69
CA LEU A 260 5.17 -4.47 -12.88
C LEU A 260 6.46 -5.25 -12.68
N SER A 261 6.39 -6.30 -11.88
CA SER A 261 7.54 -7.18 -11.66
C SER A 261 7.15 -8.63 -11.78
N ASP A 262 8.14 -9.45 -12.15
CA ASP A 262 8.05 -10.90 -12.23
C ASP A 262 9.32 -11.51 -11.61
N ASN A 263 9.13 -12.40 -10.64
CA ASN A 263 10.23 -13.14 -10.02
C ASN A 263 10.75 -14.25 -10.92
N ARG A 264 9.98 -14.69 -11.93
CA ARG A 264 10.43 -15.69 -12.89
C ARG A 264 11.45 -15.12 -13.86
N GLU A 265 12.22 -16.02 -14.46
CA GLU A 265 13.12 -15.65 -15.55
C GLU A 265 12.31 -15.46 -16.82
N ALA A 266 12.17 -14.22 -17.28
CA ALA A 266 11.63 -13.94 -18.60
C ALA A 266 12.69 -14.26 -19.66
N GLU A 267 12.27 -14.71 -20.85
CA GLU A 267 13.17 -14.89 -22.01
C GLU A 267 13.94 -13.60 -22.35
N SER A 268 13.29 -12.45 -22.14
CA SER A 268 13.87 -11.11 -22.33
C SER A 268 14.93 -10.75 -21.25
N GLY A 269 14.95 -11.49 -20.14
CA GLY A 269 15.72 -11.23 -18.94
C GLY A 269 15.20 -10.08 -18.09
N TRP A 270 14.11 -9.40 -18.49
CA TRP A 270 13.49 -8.36 -17.69
C TRP A 270 12.77 -8.97 -16.49
N ARG A 271 12.90 -8.32 -15.32
CA ARG A 271 12.22 -8.73 -14.07
C ARG A 271 11.36 -7.64 -13.48
N MET A 272 11.58 -6.41 -13.91
CA MET A 272 10.80 -5.26 -13.51
C MET A 272 10.71 -4.28 -14.67
N VAL A 273 9.52 -3.73 -14.88
CA VAL A 273 9.26 -2.59 -15.74
C VAL A 273 8.35 -1.62 -15.03
N GLY A 274 8.39 -0.35 -15.40
CA GLY A 274 7.52 0.63 -14.80
C GLY A 274 7.71 2.02 -15.36
N PHE A 275 6.98 2.98 -14.83
CA PHE A 275 7.27 4.39 -15.03
C PHE A 275 6.98 5.23 -13.79
N GLU A 276 7.68 6.35 -13.70
CA GLU A 276 7.31 7.50 -12.88
C GLU A 276 6.89 8.63 -13.83
N ALA A 277 5.71 9.20 -13.61
CA ALA A 277 5.17 10.28 -14.44
C ALA A 277 4.73 11.46 -13.59
N ARG A 278 5.20 12.66 -13.98
CA ARG A 278 4.84 13.90 -13.31
C ARG A 278 4.63 15.05 -14.30
N GLY A 279 3.70 15.95 -13.98
CA GLY A 279 3.47 17.16 -14.76
C GLY A 279 2.15 17.83 -14.40
N PRO A 280 1.86 19.05 -14.91
CA PRO A 280 0.57 19.70 -14.72
C PRO A 280 -0.56 18.89 -15.40
N VAL A 281 -1.80 19.05 -14.94
CA VAL A 281 -2.98 18.36 -15.52
C VAL A 281 -3.16 18.60 -17.03
N GLY A 282 -2.75 19.77 -17.54
CA GLY A 282 -2.80 20.10 -18.97
C GLY A 282 -1.55 19.69 -19.79
N GLY A 283 -0.53 19.12 -19.14
CA GLY A 283 0.74 18.77 -19.78
C GLY A 283 1.71 19.95 -19.97
N PRO A 284 2.95 19.68 -20.45
CA PRO A 284 3.48 18.37 -20.80
C PRO A 284 3.81 17.49 -19.59
N LEU A 285 3.81 16.17 -19.77
CA LEU A 285 4.25 15.21 -18.76
C LEU A 285 5.71 14.84 -18.97
N VAL A 286 6.45 14.75 -17.88
CA VAL A 286 7.77 14.11 -17.84
C VAL A 286 7.58 12.69 -17.31
N ILE A 287 7.94 11.71 -18.14
CA ILE A 287 7.73 10.29 -17.88
C ILE A 287 9.09 9.59 -17.95
N ALA A 288 9.54 9.01 -16.84
CA ALA A 288 10.69 8.11 -16.83
C ALA A 288 10.20 6.68 -16.87
N THR A 289 10.42 6.00 -18.00
CA THR A 289 10.19 4.56 -18.11
C THR A 289 11.41 3.81 -17.61
N VAL A 290 11.19 2.70 -16.90
CA VAL A 290 12.24 1.89 -16.29
C VAL A 290 12.05 0.45 -16.75
N ARG A 291 13.15 -0.21 -17.12
CA ARG A 291 13.24 -1.65 -17.29
C ARG A 291 14.48 -2.14 -16.55
N SER A 292 14.35 -3.19 -15.76
CA SER A 292 15.48 -3.74 -15.01
C SER A 292 15.51 -5.25 -15.05
N LYS A 293 16.73 -5.77 -15.24
CA LYS A 293 17.06 -7.18 -15.07
C LYS A 293 17.54 -7.50 -13.65
N ASP A 294 17.74 -6.48 -12.80
CA ASP A 294 18.22 -6.67 -11.42
C ASP A 294 17.12 -7.29 -10.55
N THR A 295 17.54 -8.14 -9.62
CA THR A 295 16.71 -8.66 -8.55
C THR A 295 16.51 -7.64 -7.44
N ASN A 296 17.40 -6.64 -7.30
CA ASN A 296 17.29 -5.54 -6.35
C ASN A 296 16.60 -4.31 -6.98
N ARG A 297 15.26 -4.30 -6.89
CA ARG A 297 14.35 -3.49 -7.73
C ARG A 297 14.23 -2.01 -7.34
N GLY A 298 14.64 -1.62 -6.12
CA GLY A 298 14.35 -0.28 -5.58
C GLY A 298 15.18 0.85 -6.18
N ARG A 299 16.50 0.67 -6.35
CA ARG A 299 17.41 1.79 -6.68
C ARG A 299 17.17 2.41 -8.05
N ALA A 300 16.92 1.59 -9.06
CA ALA A 300 16.69 2.07 -10.43
C ALA A 300 15.48 3.00 -10.53
N PHE A 301 14.44 2.70 -9.76
CA PHE A 301 13.21 3.48 -9.74
C PHE A 301 13.37 4.79 -8.98
N GLU A 302 14.12 4.78 -7.87
CA GLU A 302 14.47 6.01 -7.14
C GLU A 302 15.33 6.96 -8.00
N ASP A 303 16.32 6.43 -8.73
CA ASP A 303 17.13 7.24 -9.65
C ASP A 303 16.28 7.82 -10.80
N ALA A 304 15.31 7.06 -11.32
CA ALA A 304 14.36 7.52 -12.33
C ALA A 304 13.44 8.62 -11.78
N LYS A 305 12.96 8.48 -10.53
CA LYS A 305 12.17 9.50 -9.84
C LYS A 305 12.95 10.79 -9.62
N ALA A 306 14.25 10.69 -9.33
CA ALA A 306 15.14 11.85 -9.25
C ALA A 306 15.28 12.56 -10.61
N LEU A 307 15.36 11.83 -11.73
CA LEU A 307 15.36 12.42 -13.08
C LEU A 307 14.06 13.18 -13.38
N VAL A 308 12.90 12.60 -13.03
CA VAL A 308 11.60 13.28 -13.22
C VAL A 308 11.54 14.54 -12.36
N THR A 309 11.90 14.43 -11.08
CA THR A 309 11.88 15.55 -10.13
C THR A 309 12.82 16.69 -10.53
N LEU A 310 13.99 16.37 -11.09
CA LEU A 310 14.90 17.38 -11.65
C LEU A 310 14.22 18.25 -12.71
N ASN A 311 13.38 17.64 -13.55
CA ASN A 311 12.74 18.30 -14.68
C ASN A 311 11.47 19.08 -14.29
N VAL A 312 10.65 18.54 -13.39
CA VAL A 312 9.33 19.15 -13.07
C VAL A 312 9.27 19.83 -11.69
N GLY A 313 10.19 19.56 -10.78
CA GLY A 313 10.14 19.99 -9.38
C GLY A 313 9.43 18.99 -8.45
N GLU A 314 9.34 19.34 -7.15
CA GLU A 314 8.69 18.53 -6.09
C GLU A 314 7.19 18.74 -5.94
#